data_AF-A0A3M1J3Z4-F1
#
_entry.id   AF-A0A3M1J3Z4-F1
#
_cell.length_a   1.000
_cell.length_b   1.000
_cell.length_c   1.000
_cell.angle_alpha   90.00
_cell.angle_beta   90.00
_cell.angle_gamma   90.00
#
_symmetry.space_group_name_H-M   'P 1'
#
loop_
_entity.id
_entity.type
_entity.pdbx_description
1 polymer ?
#
loop_
_entity_poly.entity_id
_entity_poly.type
_entity_poly.pdbx_seq_one_letter_code
_entity_poly.pdbx_strand_id
1 'polypeptide(L)'
;MSIHIATESALEAYFATYRAGVIGAQQRFRTPYGEMPLVYADWTASGRLYQPIEDLLCRDIAPYVGNTHTETTVTGSAMTMAYHHAKQIIKRHCGATERDVLIATNSGMTGVVNKFQRILGLKLHERFRDRVALRDTERPVVFVSHMEH
;
A
#
# COMPACT_ATOMS: atom_id res chain seq x y z
N MET A 1 3.31 45.45 -8.85
CA MET A 1 3.55 44.37 -7.88
C MET A 1 4.07 43.19 -8.67
N SER A 2 5.40 43.07 -8.76
CA SER A 2 6.05 42.04 -9.57
C SER A 2 5.93 40.71 -8.85
N ILE A 3 5.19 39.78 -9.44
CA ILE A 3 5.11 38.40 -8.95
C ILE A 3 6.47 37.78 -9.24
N HIS A 4 7.27 37.55 -8.20
CA HIS A 4 8.43 36.69 -8.32
C HIS A 4 7.93 35.29 -8.69
N ILE A 5 8.07 34.92 -9.97
CA ILE A 5 7.93 33.54 -10.41
C ILE A 5 9.13 32.81 -9.82
N ALA A 6 8.91 32.05 -8.76
CA ALA A 6 9.94 31.17 -8.22
C ALA A 6 10.42 30.25 -9.35
N THR A 7 11.72 30.24 -9.59
CA THR A 7 12.33 29.29 -10.53
C THR A 7 12.03 27.88 -10.05
N GLU A 8 11.45 27.07 -10.93
CA GLU A 8 11.13 25.67 -10.67
C GLU A 8 12.37 24.94 -10.17
N SER A 9 12.27 24.30 -9.01
CA SER A 9 13.38 23.55 -8.43
C SER A 9 13.65 22.30 -9.26
N ALA A 10 14.88 21.78 -9.20
CA ALA A 10 15.23 20.51 -9.86
C ALA A 10 14.32 19.35 -9.43
N LEU A 11 13.86 19.34 -8.18
CA LEU A 11 12.92 18.34 -7.67
C LEU A 11 11.51 18.54 -8.20
N GLU A 12 11.02 19.77 -8.30
CA GLU A 12 9.71 20.05 -8.91
C GLU A 12 9.68 19.60 -10.37
N ALA A 13 10.71 19.95 -11.15
CA ALA A 13 10.84 19.52 -12.54
C ALA A 13 10.91 17.99 -12.66
N TYR A 14 11.67 17.32 -11.78
CA TYR A 14 11.74 15.86 -11.75
C TYR A 14 10.38 15.20 -11.45
N PHE A 15 9.65 15.73 -10.47
CA PHE A 15 8.37 15.17 -10.05
C PHE A 15 7.18 15.62 -10.90
N ALA A 16 7.35 16.60 -11.78
CA ALA A 16 6.29 17.16 -12.62
C ALA A 16 5.57 16.09 -13.46
N THR A 17 6.34 15.17 -14.07
CA THR A 17 5.78 14.08 -14.89
C THR A 17 4.88 13.14 -14.06
N TYR A 18 5.29 12.81 -12.84
CA TYR A 18 4.50 11.97 -11.94
C TYR A 18 3.28 12.73 -11.41
N ARG A 19 3.43 14.02 -11.07
CA ARG A 19 2.32 14.86 -10.65
C ARG A 19 1.23 14.96 -11.73
N ALA A 20 1.63 15.02 -13.00
CA ALA A 20 0.69 15.07 -14.13
C ALA A 20 -0.14 13.78 -14.27
N GLY A 21 0.40 12.62 -13.88
CA GLY A 21 -0.32 11.34 -13.91
C GLY A 21 -1.22 11.07 -12.70
N VAL A 22 -1.20 11.92 -11.66
CA VAL A 22 -2.09 11.78 -10.50
C VAL A 22 -3.53 12.10 -10.90
N ILE A 23 -4.45 11.16 -10.65
CA ILE A 23 -5.88 11.38 -10.92
C ILE A 23 -6.40 12.50 -10.01
N GLY A 24 -7.04 13.51 -10.61
CA GLY A 24 -7.58 14.67 -9.90
C GLY A 24 -6.53 15.72 -9.50
N ALA A 25 -5.29 15.67 -10.01
CA ALA A 25 -4.24 16.66 -9.69
C ALA A 25 -4.65 18.12 -9.93
N GLN A 26 -5.52 18.35 -10.93
CA GLN A 26 -6.07 19.67 -11.28
C GLN A 26 -7.56 19.79 -10.92
N GLN A 27 -8.07 18.91 -10.06
CA GLN A 27 -9.48 18.93 -9.66
C GLN A 27 -9.83 20.28 -9.03
N ARG A 28 -11.02 20.78 -9.38
CA ARG A 28 -11.60 21.98 -8.80
C ARG A 28 -12.94 21.64 -8.17
N PHE A 29 -13.39 22.46 -7.23
CA PHE A 29 -14.69 22.30 -6.59
C PHE A 29 -15.36 23.66 -6.38
N ARG A 30 -16.70 23.66 -6.39
CA ARG A 30 -17.49 24.88 -6.23
C ARG A 30 -17.63 25.22 -4.75
N THR A 31 -17.40 26.48 -4.43
CA THR A 31 -17.60 27.06 -3.10
C THR A 31 -18.58 28.22 -3.17
N PRO A 32 -19.07 28.74 -2.03
CA PRO A 32 -19.86 29.98 -2.01
C PRO A 32 -19.13 31.20 -2.60
N TYR A 33 -17.80 31.16 -2.69
CA TYR A 33 -16.97 32.24 -3.23
C TYR A 33 -16.50 31.97 -4.66
N GLY A 34 -17.08 30.98 -5.34
CA GLY A 34 -16.71 30.57 -6.70
C GLY A 34 -15.93 29.26 -6.73
N GLU A 35 -15.38 28.95 -7.90
CA GLU A 35 -14.69 27.69 -8.14
C GLU A 35 -13.22 27.77 -7.70
N MET A 36 -12.81 26.86 -6.82
CA MET A 36 -11.47 26.83 -6.24
C MET A 36 -10.73 25.53 -6.59
N PRO A 37 -9.39 25.56 -6.69
CA PRO A 37 -8.60 24.34 -6.83
C PRO A 37 -8.71 23.47 -5.56
N LEU A 38 -8.81 22.16 -5.75
CA LEU A 38 -8.76 21.18 -4.67
C LEU A 38 -7.30 20.91 -4.30
N VAL A 39 -6.84 21.54 -3.21
CA VAL A 39 -5.50 21.27 -2.65
C VAL A 39 -5.57 20.02 -1.78
N TYR A 40 -4.94 18.94 -2.23
CA TYR A 40 -4.86 17.69 -1.48
C TYR A 40 -3.58 17.64 -0.65
N ALA A 41 -3.73 17.67 0.67
CA ALA A 41 -2.63 17.69 1.63
C ALA A 41 -2.64 16.46 2.57
N ASP A 42 -3.35 15.39 2.19
CA ASP A 42 -3.59 14.19 3.01
C ASP A 42 -2.81 12.96 2.51
N TRP A 43 -1.72 13.19 1.78
CA TRP A 43 -0.89 12.16 1.14
C TRP A 43 -0.29 11.13 2.09
N THR A 44 -0.14 11.49 3.37
CA THR A 44 0.41 10.60 4.40
C THR A 44 -0.63 9.60 4.90
N ALA A 45 -1.91 9.97 4.90
CA ALA A 45 -3.00 9.07 5.26
C ALA A 45 -3.40 8.18 4.08
N SER A 46 -3.53 8.76 2.89
CA SER A 46 -3.87 8.02 1.68
C SER A 46 -3.32 8.68 0.42
N GLY A 47 -2.78 7.87 -0.49
CA GLY A 47 -2.39 8.34 -1.82
C GLY A 47 -3.59 8.44 -2.76
N ARG A 48 -3.51 9.31 -3.76
CA ARG A 48 -4.44 9.30 -4.90
C ARG A 48 -4.03 8.24 -5.92
N LEU A 49 -5.01 7.80 -6.71
CA LEU A 49 -4.78 6.91 -7.84
C LEU A 49 -3.85 7.56 -8.88
N TYR A 50 -3.09 6.73 -9.58
CA TYR A 50 -2.13 7.16 -10.59
C TYR A 50 -2.53 6.58 -11.96
N GLN A 51 -2.91 7.46 -12.88
CA GLN A 51 -3.54 7.12 -14.15
C GLN A 51 -2.76 6.05 -14.94
N PRO A 52 -1.42 6.11 -15.09
CA PRO A 52 -0.69 5.07 -15.81
C PRO A 52 -0.81 3.67 -15.18
N ILE A 53 -0.93 3.56 -13.86
CA ILE A 53 -1.15 2.28 -13.18
C ILE A 53 -2.57 1.79 -13.44
N GLU A 54 -3.57 2.67 -13.31
CA GLU A 54 -4.97 2.31 -13.56
C GLU A 54 -5.19 1.88 -15.02
N ASP A 55 -4.59 2.58 -15.98
CA ASP A 55 -4.67 2.23 -17.40
C ASP A 55 -4.05 0.86 -17.67
N LEU A 56 -2.86 0.58 -17.12
CA LEU A 56 -2.20 -0.73 -17.23
C LEU A 56 -3.08 -1.83 -16.62
N LEU A 57 -3.61 -1.59 -15.41
CA LEU A 57 -4.47 -2.55 -14.73
C LEU A 57 -5.73 -2.85 -15.55
N CYS A 58 -6.40 -1.83 -16.06
CA CYS A 58 -7.64 -1.97 -16.82
C CYS A 58 -7.44 -2.59 -18.21
N ARG A 59 -6.36 -2.23 -18.91
CA ARG A 59 -6.18 -2.61 -20.31
C ARG A 59 -5.37 -3.89 -20.48
N ASP A 60 -4.35 -4.08 -19.66
CA ASP A 60 -3.35 -5.14 -19.88
C ASP A 60 -3.42 -6.26 -18.85
N ILE A 61 -3.94 -6.00 -17.63
CA ILE A 61 -4.05 -7.02 -16.57
C ILE A 61 -5.48 -7.57 -16.47
N ALA A 62 -6.48 -6.70 -16.37
CA ALA A 62 -7.87 -7.07 -16.14
C ALA A 62 -8.43 -8.07 -17.16
N PRO A 63 -8.11 -8.00 -18.48
CA PRO A 63 -8.60 -8.99 -19.46
C PRO A 63 -8.10 -10.41 -19.22
N TYR A 64 -6.97 -10.58 -18.52
CA TYR A 64 -6.37 -11.87 -18.25
C TYR A 64 -6.67 -12.40 -16.85
N VAL A 65 -7.51 -11.70 -16.07
CA VAL A 65 -7.85 -12.11 -14.70
C VAL A 65 -8.41 -13.53 -14.70
N GLY A 66 -7.81 -14.36 -13.87
CA GLY A 66 -8.15 -15.76 -13.67
C GLY A 66 -7.61 -16.23 -12.33
N ASN A 67 -8.08 -17.39 -11.87
CA ASN A 67 -7.61 -17.96 -10.61
C ASN A 67 -6.13 -18.33 -10.67
N THR A 68 -5.36 -17.93 -9.66
CA THR A 68 -3.90 -18.05 -9.58
C THR A 68 -3.40 -19.41 -9.07
N HIS A 69 -4.10 -20.50 -9.38
CA HIS A 69 -3.81 -21.82 -8.80
C HIS A 69 -3.85 -22.95 -9.84
N THR A 70 -3.90 -22.59 -11.12
CA THR A 70 -3.88 -23.51 -12.24
C THR A 70 -3.12 -22.88 -13.40
N GLU A 71 -2.27 -23.65 -14.05
CA GLU A 71 -1.55 -23.25 -15.27
C GLU A 71 -2.21 -23.83 -16.54
N THR A 72 -3.47 -24.23 -16.42
CA THR A 72 -4.20 -24.96 -17.47
C THR A 72 -4.83 -24.04 -18.49
N THR A 73 -5.00 -22.75 -18.17
CA THR A 73 -5.57 -21.75 -19.09
C THR A 73 -4.60 -20.59 -19.26
N VAL A 74 -4.71 -19.88 -20.38
CA VAL A 74 -3.91 -18.69 -20.66
C VAL A 74 -4.04 -17.67 -19.52
N THR A 75 -5.25 -17.46 -19.00
CA THR A 75 -5.52 -16.53 -17.89
C THR A 75 -4.92 -17.01 -16.57
N GLY A 76 -5.01 -18.31 -16.26
CA GLY A 76 -4.43 -18.90 -15.06
C GLY A 76 -2.90 -18.80 -15.04
N SER A 77 -2.25 -19.16 -16.14
CA SER A 77 -0.79 -19.05 -16.29
C SER A 77 -0.32 -17.60 -16.26
N ALA A 78 -0.99 -16.69 -16.99
CA ALA A 78 -0.65 -15.28 -17.02
C ALA A 78 -0.70 -14.65 -15.62
N MET A 79 -1.78 -14.88 -14.86
CA MET A 79 -1.92 -14.33 -13.50
C MET A 79 -0.94 -14.96 -12.51
N THR A 80 -0.66 -16.25 -12.63
CA THR A 80 0.34 -16.94 -11.79
C THR A 80 1.73 -16.35 -12.02
N MET A 81 2.15 -16.20 -13.28
CA MET A 81 3.43 -15.57 -13.62
C MET A 81 3.50 -14.11 -13.15
N ALA A 82 2.45 -13.32 -13.38
CA ALA A 82 2.38 -11.93 -12.93
C ALA A 82 2.50 -11.82 -11.40
N TYR A 83 1.82 -12.70 -10.65
CA TYR A 83 1.91 -12.76 -9.20
C TYR A 83 3.33 -13.08 -8.72
N HIS A 84 3.98 -14.09 -9.30
CA HIS A 84 5.37 -14.42 -8.95
C HIS A 84 6.33 -13.27 -9.26
N HIS A 85 6.17 -12.62 -10.42
CA HIS A 85 6.98 -11.47 -10.80
C HIS A 85 6.79 -10.29 -9.83
N ALA A 86 5.55 -9.94 -9.50
CA ALA A 86 5.24 -8.89 -8.54
C ALA A 86 5.90 -9.14 -7.18
N LYS A 87 5.86 -10.39 -6.69
CA LYS A 87 6.53 -10.77 -5.43
C LYS A 87 8.05 -10.54 -5.47
N GLN A 88 8.70 -10.83 -6.59
CA GLN A 88 10.14 -10.61 -6.74
C GLN A 88 10.49 -9.12 -6.73
N ILE A 89 9.70 -8.30 -7.43
CA ILE A 89 9.87 -6.84 -7.43
C ILE A 89 9.71 -6.29 -6.01
N ILE A 90 8.65 -6.65 -5.31
CA ILE A 90 8.39 -6.18 -3.93
C ILE A 90 9.53 -6.60 -2.99
N LYS A 91 9.94 -7.88 -3.03
CA LYS A 91 11.06 -8.38 -2.22
C LYS A 91 12.34 -7.55 -2.46
N ARG A 92 12.68 -7.27 -3.71
CA ARG A 92 13.85 -6.46 -4.07
C ARG A 92 13.77 -5.04 -3.51
N HIS A 93 12.62 -4.38 -3.64
CA HIS A 93 12.43 -3.01 -3.11
C HIS A 93 12.48 -2.96 -1.58
N CYS A 94 12.11 -4.05 -0.89
CA CYS A 94 12.22 -4.16 0.56
C CYS A 94 13.59 -4.68 1.04
N GLY A 95 14.55 -4.97 0.15
CA GLY A 95 15.85 -5.54 0.53
C GLY A 95 15.76 -6.98 1.09
N ALA A 96 14.70 -7.71 0.75
CA ALA A 96 14.46 -9.07 1.23
C ALA A 96 15.36 -10.10 0.52
N THR A 97 15.80 -11.10 1.27
CA THR A 97 16.63 -12.22 0.83
C THR A 97 15.78 -13.47 0.52
N GLU A 98 16.45 -14.55 0.12
CA GLU A 98 15.80 -15.85 -0.07
C GLU A 98 15.28 -16.47 1.23
N ARG A 99 15.85 -16.07 2.38
CA ARG A 99 15.42 -16.54 3.71
C ARG A 99 14.15 -15.83 4.20
N ASP A 100 13.79 -14.71 3.57
CA ASP A 100 12.64 -13.90 3.95
C ASP A 100 11.36 -14.37 3.27
N VAL A 101 10.25 -14.34 4.01
CA VAL A 101 8.94 -14.74 3.51
C VAL A 101 8.08 -13.49 3.27
N LEU A 102 7.52 -13.38 2.07
CA LEU A 102 6.52 -12.37 1.75
C LEU A 102 5.12 -12.95 1.93
N ILE A 103 4.36 -12.38 2.87
CA ILE A 103 2.98 -12.77 3.18
C ILE A 103 2.05 -11.63 2.77
N ALA A 104 1.32 -11.81 1.68
CA ALA A 104 0.20 -10.92 1.34
C ALA A 104 -0.94 -11.16 2.34
N THR A 105 -1.51 -10.10 2.91
CA THR A 105 -2.62 -10.22 3.86
C THR A 105 -3.46 -8.95 3.93
N ASN A 106 -4.76 -9.09 3.69
CA ASN A 106 -5.78 -8.04 3.77
C ASN A 106 -5.31 -6.69 3.19
N SER A 107 -5.95 -5.60 3.61
CA SER A 107 -5.52 -4.24 3.32
C SER A 107 -5.10 -3.56 4.62
N GLY A 108 -4.02 -2.78 4.54
CA GLY A 108 -3.51 -1.95 5.64
C GLY A 108 -2.63 -2.67 6.67
N MET A 109 -1.83 -1.87 7.38
CA MET A 109 -0.86 -2.33 8.38
C MET A 109 -1.51 -3.06 9.56
N THR A 110 -2.67 -2.59 10.02
CA THR A 110 -3.41 -3.19 11.13
C THR A 110 -3.74 -4.66 10.88
N GLY A 111 -4.18 -5.00 9.66
CA GLY A 111 -4.49 -6.39 9.29
C GLY A 111 -3.24 -7.28 9.32
N VAL A 112 -2.13 -6.78 8.80
CA VAL A 112 -0.83 -7.48 8.76
C VAL A 112 -0.31 -7.74 10.18
N VAL A 113 -0.25 -6.72 11.03
CA VAL A 113 0.24 -6.85 12.41
C VAL A 113 -0.61 -7.86 13.19
N ASN A 114 -1.93 -7.80 13.04
CA ASN A 114 -2.86 -8.74 13.68
C ASN A 114 -2.66 -10.19 13.19
N LYS A 115 -2.30 -10.41 11.93
CA LYS A 115 -1.97 -11.74 11.41
C LYS A 115 -0.62 -12.21 11.94
N PHE A 116 0.37 -11.32 11.97
CA PHE A 116 1.70 -11.62 12.48
C PHE A 116 1.68 -12.02 13.97
N GLN A 117 0.95 -11.28 14.80
CA GLN A 117 0.74 -11.65 16.22
C GLN A 117 0.13 -13.04 16.39
N ARG A 118 -0.79 -13.44 15.49
CA ARG A 118 -1.39 -14.78 15.51
C ARG A 118 -0.39 -15.86 15.10
N ILE A 119 0.43 -15.61 14.08
CA ILE A 119 1.49 -16.53 13.64
C ILE A 119 2.50 -16.76 14.78
N LEU A 120 2.84 -15.72 15.53
CA LEU A 120 3.72 -15.80 16.69
C LEU A 120 3.05 -16.41 17.95
N GLY A 121 1.74 -16.69 17.92
CA GLY A 121 1.00 -17.20 19.08
C GLY A 121 0.74 -16.17 20.18
N LEU A 122 0.94 -14.88 19.90
CA LEU A 122 0.79 -13.78 20.88
C LEU A 122 -0.67 -13.32 21.04
N LYS A 123 -1.57 -13.72 20.12
CA LYS A 123 -2.97 -13.33 20.15
C LYS A 123 -3.86 -14.49 20.58
N LEU A 124 -4.36 -14.43 21.81
CA LEU A 124 -5.30 -15.40 22.37
C LEU A 124 -6.75 -14.96 22.09
N HIS A 125 -7.60 -15.90 21.70
CA HIS A 125 -9.04 -15.63 21.58
C HIS A 125 -9.63 -15.39 22.97
N GLU A 126 -10.46 -14.35 23.13
CA GLU A 126 -10.98 -13.87 24.41
C GLU A 126 -11.66 -14.97 25.25
N ARG A 127 -12.45 -15.84 24.61
CA ARG A 127 -13.06 -17.03 25.23
C ARG A 127 -12.09 -17.93 26.01
N PHE A 128 -10.81 -17.95 25.64
CA PHE A 128 -9.79 -18.78 26.28
C PHE A 128 -8.89 -18.00 27.25
N ARG A 129 -9.12 -16.70 27.43
CA ARG A 129 -8.29 -15.84 28.29
C ARG A 129 -8.14 -16.39 29.70
N ASP A 130 -9.23 -16.83 30.30
CA ASP A 130 -9.24 -17.36 31.67
C ASP A 130 -8.73 -18.80 31.76
N ARG A 131 -8.48 -19.46 30.62
CA ARG A 131 -7.98 -20.84 30.53
C ARG A 131 -6.48 -20.94 30.33
N VAL A 132 -5.80 -19.81 30.13
CA VAL A 132 -4.36 -19.75 29.89
C VAL A 132 -3.70 -18.93 30.99
N ALA A 133 -2.94 -19.61 31.85
CA ALA A 133 -2.07 -18.96 32.83
C ALA A 133 -0.64 -18.93 32.28
N LEU A 134 -0.11 -17.72 32.05
CA LEU A 134 1.27 -17.51 31.62
C LEU A 134 2.17 -17.26 32.83
N ARG A 135 3.37 -17.86 32.84
CA ARG A 135 4.43 -17.49 33.78
C ARG A 135 4.92 -16.08 33.47
N ASP A 136 5.50 -15.40 34.45
CA ASP A 136 6.01 -14.04 34.24
C ASP A 136 7.08 -13.96 33.16
N THR A 137 7.90 -15.01 33.01
CA THR A 137 8.93 -15.12 31.96
C THR A 137 8.36 -15.34 30.55
N GLU A 138 7.07 -15.65 30.43
CA GLU A 138 6.37 -15.87 29.15
C GLU A 138 5.58 -14.65 28.69
N ARG A 139 5.49 -13.61 29.54
CA ARG A 139 4.78 -12.37 29.22
C ARG A 139 5.64 -11.50 28.30
N PRO A 140 5.15 -11.15 27.09
CA PRO A 140 5.89 -10.27 26.20
C PRO A 140 5.95 -8.85 26.78
N VAL A 141 7.09 -8.20 26.61
CA VAL A 141 7.23 -6.75 26.86
C VAL A 141 6.86 -6.02 25.59
N VAL A 142 5.91 -5.08 25.69
CA VAL A 142 5.47 -4.26 24.56
C VAL A 142 5.96 -2.83 24.79
N PHE A 143 6.79 -2.34 23.86
CA PHE A 143 7.23 -0.95 23.85
C PHE A 143 6.31 -0.17 22.92
N VAL A 144 5.74 0.93 23.43
CA VAL A 144 4.88 1.84 22.65
C VAL A 144 5.59 3.17 22.55
N SER A 145 5.70 3.72 21.33
CA SER A 145 6.30 5.03 21.09
C SER A 145 5.27 6.03 20.56
N HIS A 146 5.56 7.32 20.71
CA HIS A 146 4.74 8.41 20.16
C HIS A 146 4.81 8.54 18.63
N MET A 147 5.65 7.75 17.95
CA MET A 147 5.77 7.74 16.49
C MET A 147 4.83 6.72 15.83
N GLU A 148 4.09 5.94 16.62
CA GLU A 148 3.10 4.98 16.13
C GLU A 148 1.72 5.66 16.10
N HIS A 149 1.08 5.62 14.94
CA HIS A 149 -0.34 5.95 14.77
C HIS A 149 -1.23 4.77 15.18
#